data_AF-A0A175YPD8-F1
#
_entry.id   AF-A0A175YPD8-F1
#
_cell.length_a   1.000
_cell.length_b   1.000
_cell.length_c   1.000
_cell.angle_alpha   90.00
_cell.angle_beta   90.00
_cell.angle_gamma   90.00
#
_symmetry.space_group_name_H-M   'P 1'
#
loop_
_entity.id
_entity.type
_entity.pdbx_description
1 polymer ?
#
loop_
_entity_poly.entity_id
_entity_poly.type
_entity_poly.pdbx_seq_one_letter_code
_entity_poly.pdbx_strand_id
1 'polypeptide(L)'
;MAPIEIDVFRFGSDDEVTELPESQLNIEFIKRVEDFLEIHHVPSRGLDLTSEGLIFDAIHFLMKIENELYVMFRRHFSGPESVVKKTVTDWINEEHHDESFDHVLELVSLRKRLVDLVDGWVVYSAPNLSALVGTLVAGKIMVTAGGLGFLAKMPSCNIQLLGFQNIFLDGLPAKFTLGYLQESEILQTFPSAVTRGAALVLAANCRTAARFDFMETDPSGSTGKHLREVVLNKLRRYEKRLLPGLGELDQSTPPESGEKQGRFSGVGLVAKPWEIAKW
;
A
#
# COMPACT_ATOMS: atom_id res chain seq x y z
N MET A 1 -25.09 -9.90 12.30
CA MET A 1 -23.63 -9.64 12.20
C MET A 1 -23.41 -8.54 11.19
N ALA A 2 -22.57 -7.55 11.49
CA ALA A 2 -22.14 -6.60 10.46
C ALA A 2 -21.34 -7.37 9.40
N PRO A 3 -21.47 -7.05 8.09
CA PRO A 3 -20.68 -7.72 7.07
C PRO A 3 -19.19 -7.53 7.40
N ILE A 4 -18.44 -8.62 7.40
CA ILE A 4 -16.99 -8.56 7.52
C ILE A 4 -16.50 -7.86 6.25
N GLU A 5 -16.10 -6.60 6.36
CA GLU A 5 -15.65 -5.82 5.21
C GLU A 5 -14.28 -6.33 4.76
N ILE A 6 -14.29 -7.11 3.68
CA ILE A 6 -13.12 -7.72 3.06
C ILE A 6 -12.47 -6.74 2.08
N ASP A 7 -12.28 -5.48 2.47
CA ASP A 7 -11.61 -4.52 1.59
C ASP A 7 -10.08 -4.74 1.54
N VAL A 8 -9.61 -5.87 2.10
CA VAL A 8 -8.18 -6.11 2.38
C VAL A 8 -7.60 -7.31 1.64
N PHE A 9 -8.39 -8.08 0.88
CA PHE A 9 -7.85 -9.07 -0.04
C PHE A 9 -7.77 -8.47 -1.45
N ARG A 10 -6.58 -7.97 -1.77
CA ARG A 10 -6.25 -7.49 -3.11
C ARG A 10 -5.60 -8.62 -3.88
N PHE A 11 -6.44 -9.36 -4.61
CA PHE A 11 -5.99 -10.34 -5.57
C PHE A 11 -5.30 -9.59 -6.71
N GLY A 12 -3.97 -9.69 -6.80
CA GLY A 12 -3.23 -9.14 -7.93
C GLY A 12 -3.86 -9.56 -9.26
N SER A 13 -4.01 -8.62 -10.19
CA SER A 13 -4.66 -8.83 -11.48
C SER A 13 -3.93 -9.87 -12.34
N ASP A 14 -4.69 -10.89 -12.72
CA ASP A 14 -4.52 -11.86 -13.81
C ASP A 14 -3.17 -12.60 -13.91
N ASP A 15 -3.32 -13.93 -13.78
CA ASP A 15 -2.55 -15.03 -14.36
C ASP A 15 -1.70 -15.91 -13.42
N GLU A 16 -1.67 -17.19 -13.80
CA GLU A 16 -1.24 -18.40 -13.07
C GLU A 16 0.05 -18.21 -12.25
N VAL A 17 -0.05 -18.39 -10.93
CA VAL A 17 1.13 -18.67 -10.10
C VAL A 17 1.27 -20.18 -10.03
N THR A 18 2.40 -20.66 -10.56
CA THR A 18 2.63 -22.07 -10.85
C THR A 18 2.93 -22.88 -9.59
N GLU A 19 3.37 -22.28 -8.48
CA GLU A 19 3.48 -22.95 -7.18
C GLU A 19 3.23 -21.94 -6.05
N LEU A 20 2.07 -22.04 -5.38
CA LEU A 20 1.80 -21.26 -4.17
C LEU A 20 2.50 -21.93 -2.97
N PRO A 21 3.26 -21.18 -2.15
CA PRO A 21 3.97 -21.74 -1.01
C PRO A 21 3.02 -22.55 -0.10
N GLU A 22 3.49 -23.69 0.42
CA GLU A 22 2.74 -24.47 1.41
C GLU A 22 2.35 -23.58 2.60
N SER A 23 1.20 -23.87 3.23
CA SER A 23 0.73 -23.12 4.40
C SER A 23 1.83 -23.13 5.46
N GLN A 24 2.30 -21.94 5.84
CA GLN A 24 3.34 -21.78 6.85
C GLN A 24 2.78 -21.60 8.25
N LEU A 25 1.45 -21.50 8.40
CA LEU A 25 0.84 -21.32 9.71
C LEU A 25 0.47 -22.67 10.32
N ASN A 26 1.30 -23.07 11.27
CA ASN A 26 1.00 -24.16 12.18
C ASN A 26 0.10 -23.64 13.33
N ILE A 27 -0.66 -24.54 13.98
CA ILE A 27 -1.46 -24.29 15.19
C ILE A 27 -0.65 -23.52 16.25
N GLU A 28 0.64 -23.82 16.37
CA GLU A 28 1.55 -23.13 17.29
C GLU A 28 1.69 -21.62 16.99
N PHE A 29 1.63 -21.23 15.72
CA PHE A 29 1.66 -19.81 15.35
C PHE A 29 0.38 -19.10 15.77
N ILE A 30 -0.78 -19.72 15.52
CA ILE A 30 -2.09 -19.17 15.86
C ILE A 30 -2.15 -18.91 17.36
N LYS A 31 -1.76 -19.92 18.15
CA LYS A 31 -1.65 -19.82 19.61
C LYS A 31 -0.71 -18.68 20.04
N ARG A 32 0.45 -18.54 19.39
CA ARG A 32 1.39 -17.45 19.69
C ARG A 32 0.78 -16.06 19.42
N VAL A 33 -0.03 -15.92 18.37
CA VAL A 33 -0.74 -14.68 18.07
C VAL A 33 -1.83 -14.42 19.10
N GLU A 34 -2.57 -15.45 19.51
CA GLU A 34 -3.58 -15.36 20.57
C GLU A 34 -2.96 -14.95 21.90
N ASP A 35 -1.93 -15.64 22.36
CA ASP A 35 -1.17 -15.32 23.58
C ASP A 35 -0.67 -13.86 23.53
N PHE A 36 -0.16 -13.42 22.38
CA PHE A 36 0.27 -12.04 22.17
C PHE A 36 -0.90 -11.05 22.32
N LEU A 37 -2.05 -11.32 21.71
CA LEU A 37 -3.24 -10.46 21.77
C LEU A 37 -3.93 -10.46 23.14
N GLU A 38 -3.75 -11.53 23.93
CA GLU A 38 -4.23 -11.61 25.32
C GLU A 38 -3.36 -10.78 26.26
N ILE A 39 -2.04 -10.82 26.07
CA ILE A 39 -1.10 -10.02 26.88
C ILE A 39 -1.17 -8.54 26.50
N HIS A 40 -1.28 -8.27 25.20
CA HIS A 40 -1.22 -6.92 24.63
C HIS A 40 -2.59 -6.47 24.15
N HIS A 41 -3.33 -5.80 25.03
CA HIS A 41 -4.56 -5.12 24.66
C HIS A 41 -4.30 -3.68 24.18
N VAL A 42 -5.23 -3.13 23.40
CA VAL A 42 -5.24 -1.71 23.00
C VAL A 42 -5.11 -0.87 24.27
N PRO A 43 -4.04 -0.06 24.43
CA PRO A 43 -3.79 0.61 25.69
C PRO A 43 -4.85 1.70 25.93
N SER A 44 -5.63 1.55 27.01
CA SER A 44 -6.68 2.49 27.43
C SER A 44 -6.17 3.81 28.02
N ARG A 45 -5.03 4.32 27.51
CA ARG A 45 -4.19 5.44 27.98
C ARG A 45 -3.06 5.03 28.91
N GLY A 46 -1.89 5.59 28.57
CA GLY A 46 -0.71 5.61 29.43
C GLY A 46 -0.04 4.26 29.51
N LEU A 47 0.84 3.96 28.56
CA LEU A 47 1.87 2.96 28.81
C LEU A 47 3.17 3.34 28.12
N ASP A 48 4.23 3.17 28.90
CA ASP A 48 5.63 3.32 28.58
C ASP A 48 5.95 2.74 27.21
N LEU A 49 6.65 3.55 26.41
CA LEU A 49 7.54 3.14 25.31
C LEU A 49 7.23 1.73 24.82
N THR A 50 6.24 1.58 23.93
CA THR A 50 6.12 0.35 23.15
C THR A 50 7.46 0.18 22.47
N SER A 51 8.27 -0.76 22.97
CA SER A 51 9.54 -1.09 22.36
C SER A 51 9.23 -1.37 20.90
N GLU A 52 9.91 -0.70 19.98
CA GLU A 52 9.74 -0.84 18.53
C GLU A 52 9.53 -2.30 18.11
N GLY A 53 10.15 -3.25 18.82
CA GLY A 53 9.93 -4.70 18.71
C GLY A 53 8.47 -5.19 18.83
N LEU A 54 7.64 -4.68 19.74
CA LEU A 54 6.23 -5.12 19.85
C LEU A 54 5.40 -4.73 18.63
N ILE A 55 5.63 -3.50 18.15
CA ILE A 55 4.98 -3.01 16.93
C ILE A 55 5.41 -3.89 15.75
N PHE A 56 6.70 -4.23 15.69
CA PHE A 56 7.24 -5.11 14.66
C PHE A 56 6.61 -6.50 14.73
N ASP A 57 6.57 -7.12 15.90
CA ASP A 57 6.00 -8.45 16.09
C ASP A 57 4.52 -8.49 15.65
N ALA A 58 3.72 -7.50 16.07
CA ALA A 58 2.31 -7.39 15.68
C ALA A 58 2.14 -7.26 14.15
N ILE A 59 2.94 -6.42 13.50
CA ILE A 59 2.89 -6.23 12.05
C ILE A 59 3.42 -7.47 11.31
N HIS A 60 4.45 -8.15 11.82
CA HIS A 60 4.95 -9.40 11.26
C HIS A 60 3.88 -10.51 11.35
N PHE A 61 3.16 -10.60 12.46
CA PHE A 61 2.03 -11.51 12.59
C PHE A 61 0.93 -11.17 11.59
N LEU A 62 0.57 -9.89 11.47
CA LEU A 62 -0.40 -9.42 10.50
C LEU A 62 0.00 -9.78 9.06
N MET A 63 1.25 -9.52 8.68
CA MET A 63 1.77 -9.82 7.34
C MET A 63 1.74 -11.32 7.03
N LYS A 64 2.06 -12.18 8.02
CA LYS A 64 1.98 -13.63 7.87
C LYS A 64 0.54 -14.11 7.68
N ILE A 65 -0.39 -13.61 8.48
CA ILE A 65 -1.81 -13.94 8.36
C ILE A 65 -2.37 -13.48 7.01
N GLU A 66 -2.06 -12.26 6.60
CA GLU A 66 -2.49 -11.73 5.29
C GLU A 66 -1.94 -12.56 4.13
N ASN A 67 -0.68 -13.02 4.23
CA ASN A 67 -0.09 -13.90 3.22
C ASN A 67 -0.77 -15.27 3.17
N GLU A 68 -1.09 -15.89 4.30
CA GLU A 68 -1.82 -17.17 4.28
C GLU A 68 -3.23 -17.02 3.74
N LEU A 69 -3.97 -16.01 4.19
CA LEU A 69 -5.30 -15.74 3.67
C LEU A 69 -5.23 -15.56 2.15
N TYR A 70 -4.23 -14.79 1.66
CA TYR A 70 -3.99 -14.65 0.23
C TYR A 70 -3.75 -16.00 -0.48
N VAL A 71 -2.87 -16.85 0.04
CA VAL A 71 -2.57 -18.18 -0.53
C VAL A 71 -3.81 -19.08 -0.52
N MET A 72 -4.54 -19.14 0.60
CA MET A 72 -5.75 -19.96 0.75
C MET A 72 -6.85 -19.53 -0.21
N PHE A 73 -7.13 -18.23 -0.27
CA PHE A 73 -8.14 -17.71 -1.19
C PHE A 73 -7.73 -17.93 -2.63
N ARG A 74 -6.45 -17.77 -2.99
CA ARG A 74 -5.98 -18.00 -4.35
C ARG A 74 -6.06 -19.47 -4.78
N ARG A 75 -5.95 -20.42 -3.84
CA ARG A 75 -6.16 -21.85 -4.11
C ARG A 75 -7.63 -22.20 -4.36
N HIS A 76 -8.54 -21.57 -3.62
CA HIS A 76 -9.97 -21.87 -3.68
C HIS A 76 -10.72 -21.07 -4.76
N PHE A 77 -10.28 -19.84 -5.02
CA PHE A 77 -10.96 -18.91 -5.92
C PHE A 77 -10.03 -18.52 -7.06
N SER A 78 -10.50 -18.75 -8.29
CA SER A 78 -9.82 -18.35 -9.52
C SER A 78 -10.73 -17.48 -10.36
N GLY A 79 -10.19 -16.40 -10.92
CA GLY A 79 -10.91 -15.46 -11.78
C GLY A 79 -10.50 -14.00 -11.55
N PRO A 80 -11.14 -13.06 -12.29
CA PRO A 80 -10.88 -11.63 -12.14
C PRO A 80 -11.14 -11.16 -10.71
N GLU A 81 -10.33 -10.23 -10.21
CA GLU A 81 -10.40 -9.72 -8.81
C GLU A 81 -11.82 -9.29 -8.40
N SER A 82 -12.58 -8.66 -9.31
CA SER A 82 -13.95 -8.23 -9.05
C SER A 82 -14.91 -9.40 -8.79
N VAL A 83 -14.70 -10.54 -9.46
CA VAL A 83 -15.49 -11.75 -9.27
C VAL A 83 -15.09 -12.41 -7.97
N VAL A 84 -13.78 -12.59 -7.75
CA VAL A 84 -13.25 -13.22 -6.53
C VAL A 84 -13.69 -12.45 -5.28
N LYS A 85 -13.61 -11.12 -5.25
CA LYS A 85 -14.08 -10.32 -4.10
C LYS A 85 -15.55 -10.56 -3.79
N LYS A 86 -16.39 -10.59 -4.82
CA LYS A 86 -17.81 -10.86 -4.64
C LYS A 86 -18.03 -12.28 -4.13
N THR A 87 -17.44 -13.28 -4.76
CA THR A 87 -17.58 -14.69 -4.38
C THR A 87 -17.06 -14.96 -2.96
N VAL A 88 -15.94 -14.36 -2.58
CA VAL A 88 -15.40 -14.48 -1.22
C VAL A 88 -16.33 -13.81 -0.21
N THR A 89 -16.87 -12.64 -0.53
CA THR A 89 -17.83 -11.95 0.34
C THR A 89 -19.11 -12.76 0.50
N ASP A 90 -19.64 -13.30 -0.60
CA ASP A 90 -20.81 -14.16 -0.60
C ASP A 90 -20.52 -15.43 0.22
N TRP A 91 -19.37 -16.06 0.02
CA TRP A 91 -18.94 -17.26 0.75
C TRP A 91 -18.77 -17.03 2.25
N ILE A 92 -18.19 -15.90 2.70
CA ILE A 92 -18.08 -15.56 4.12
C ILE A 92 -19.45 -15.29 4.76
N ASN A 93 -20.41 -14.77 3.98
CA ASN A 93 -21.76 -14.49 4.46
C ASN A 93 -22.69 -15.72 4.40
N GLU A 94 -22.33 -16.75 3.64
CA GLU A 94 -23.05 -18.02 3.56
C GLU A 94 -22.67 -18.95 4.73
N GLU A 95 -23.65 -19.71 5.23
CA GLU A 95 -23.55 -20.56 6.42
C GLU A 95 -22.91 -21.94 6.09
N HIS A 96 -21.86 -21.96 5.27
CA HIS A 96 -21.18 -23.19 4.85
C HIS A 96 -20.07 -23.56 5.83
N HIS A 97 -20.43 -24.39 6.81
CA HIS A 97 -19.54 -24.92 7.87
C HIS A 97 -18.71 -26.12 7.39
N ASP A 98 -17.58 -25.88 6.73
CA ASP A 98 -16.51 -26.88 6.54
C ASP A 98 -15.29 -26.52 7.41
N GLU A 99 -14.42 -27.47 7.72
CA GLU A 99 -13.23 -27.27 8.56
C GLU A 99 -12.29 -26.18 8.00
N SER A 100 -12.20 -26.07 6.67
CA SER A 100 -11.47 -24.99 5.98
C SER A 100 -12.07 -23.60 6.23
N PHE A 101 -13.39 -23.52 6.34
CA PHE A 101 -14.10 -22.27 6.60
C PHE A 101 -13.86 -21.76 8.02
N ASP A 102 -13.95 -22.66 9.01
CA ASP A 102 -13.70 -22.31 10.42
C ASP A 102 -12.28 -21.75 10.62
N HIS A 103 -11.29 -22.35 9.93
CA HIS A 103 -9.91 -21.86 9.97
C HIS A 103 -9.75 -20.48 9.31
N VAL A 104 -10.41 -20.22 8.18
CA VAL A 104 -10.40 -18.89 7.54
C VAL A 104 -11.05 -17.85 8.44
N LEU A 105 -12.16 -18.17 9.10
CA LEU A 105 -12.83 -17.28 10.04
C LEU A 105 -11.94 -16.94 11.24
N GLU A 106 -11.23 -17.92 11.79
CA GLU A 106 -10.25 -17.73 12.87
C GLU A 106 -9.16 -16.74 12.45
N LEU A 107 -8.53 -16.95 11.29
CA LEU A 107 -7.50 -16.07 10.77
C LEU A 107 -8.01 -14.65 10.48
N VAL A 108 -9.22 -14.52 9.93
CA VAL A 108 -9.86 -13.22 9.70
C VAL A 108 -10.15 -12.49 11.02
N SER A 109 -10.58 -13.22 12.05
CA SER A 109 -10.81 -12.69 13.40
C SER A 109 -9.51 -12.19 14.04
N LEU A 110 -8.44 -13.00 13.99
CA LEU A 110 -7.12 -12.63 14.50
C LEU A 110 -6.53 -11.42 13.76
N ARG A 111 -6.66 -11.41 12.43
CA ARG A 111 -6.27 -10.27 11.59
C ARG A 111 -6.94 -8.98 12.07
N LYS A 112 -8.25 -9.02 12.29
CA LYS A 112 -9.00 -7.84 12.76
C LYS A 112 -8.47 -7.32 14.10
N ARG A 113 -8.29 -8.22 15.08
CA ARG A 113 -7.75 -7.86 16.40
C ARG A 113 -6.34 -7.27 16.31
N LEU A 114 -5.48 -7.81 15.46
CA LEU A 114 -4.14 -7.26 15.21
C LEU A 114 -4.18 -5.88 14.54
N VAL A 115 -5.07 -5.69 13.56
CA VAL A 115 -5.24 -4.39 12.89
C VAL A 115 -5.63 -3.32 13.91
N ASP A 116 -6.59 -3.60 14.78
CA ASP A 116 -7.03 -2.65 15.83
C ASP A 116 -5.88 -2.30 16.79
N LEU A 117 -5.04 -3.27 17.14
CA LEU A 117 -3.87 -3.07 18.00
C LEU A 117 -2.78 -2.23 17.30
N VAL A 118 -2.44 -2.61 16.07
CA VAL A 118 -1.43 -1.91 15.25
C VAL A 118 -1.86 -0.49 14.95
N ASP A 119 -3.15 -0.23 14.73
CA ASP A 119 -3.66 1.11 14.44
C ASP A 119 -3.33 2.09 15.58
N GLY A 120 -3.63 1.71 16.82
CA GLY A 120 -3.31 2.53 17.99
C GLY A 120 -1.82 2.77 18.18
N TRP A 121 -0.99 1.74 17.97
CA TRP A 121 0.46 1.85 18.21
C TRP A 121 1.22 2.62 17.14
N VAL A 122 0.89 2.40 15.87
CA VAL A 122 1.59 3.04 14.76
C VAL A 122 1.16 4.50 14.62
N VAL A 123 -0.09 4.87 14.94
CA VAL A 123 -0.48 6.29 15.05
C VAL A 123 0.33 7.01 16.13
N TYR A 124 0.62 6.35 17.25
CA TYR A 124 1.45 6.92 18.31
C TYR A 124 2.93 7.04 17.89
N SER A 125 3.49 5.99 17.29
CA SER A 125 4.92 5.95 16.94
C SER A 125 5.27 6.72 15.65
N ALA A 126 4.38 6.75 14.67
CA ALA A 126 4.59 7.35 13.36
C ALA A 126 3.35 8.14 12.89
N PRO A 127 2.98 9.23 13.59
CA PRO A 127 1.75 9.98 13.31
C PRO A 127 1.75 10.62 11.92
N ASN A 128 2.88 11.13 11.42
CA ASN A 128 2.94 11.77 10.11
C ASN A 128 2.89 10.74 8.98
N LEU A 129 3.61 9.62 9.12
CA LEU A 129 3.59 8.55 8.14
C LEU A 129 2.21 7.91 8.04
N SER A 130 1.56 7.65 9.18
CA SER A 130 0.18 7.12 9.25
C SER A 130 -0.83 8.06 8.59
N ALA A 131 -0.74 9.37 8.87
CA ALA A 131 -1.60 10.36 8.24
C ALA A 131 -1.40 10.46 6.71
N LEU A 132 -0.21 10.12 6.20
CA LEU A 132 0.09 10.14 4.77
C LEU A 132 -0.45 8.90 4.05
N VAL A 133 -0.03 7.70 4.43
CA VAL A 133 -0.31 6.46 3.69
C VAL A 133 -1.35 5.54 4.32
N GLY A 134 -1.80 5.84 5.54
CA GLY A 134 -2.61 4.96 6.36
C GLY A 134 -1.76 4.08 7.28
N THR A 135 -2.33 3.69 8.40
CA THR A 135 -1.60 3.08 9.51
C THR A 135 -1.00 1.71 9.17
N LEU A 136 -1.77 0.85 8.50
CA LEU A 136 -1.29 -0.49 8.10
C LEU A 136 -0.12 -0.41 7.11
N VAL A 137 -0.24 0.45 6.10
CA VAL A 137 0.83 0.66 5.10
C VAL A 137 2.06 1.27 5.74
N ALA A 138 1.87 2.26 6.63
CA ALA A 138 2.96 2.85 7.41
C ALA A 138 3.70 1.79 8.22
N GLY A 139 2.96 0.93 8.92
CA GLY A 139 3.51 -0.18 9.69
C GLY A 139 4.33 -1.15 8.83
N LYS A 140 3.75 -1.67 7.74
CA LYS A 140 4.44 -2.61 6.83
C LYS A 140 5.75 -2.04 6.28
N ILE A 141 5.73 -0.77 5.87
CA ILE A 141 6.91 -0.05 5.35
C ILE A 141 7.96 0.12 6.44
N MET A 142 7.55 0.52 7.64
CA MET A 142 8.44 0.72 8.78
C MET A 142 9.15 -0.56 9.17
N VAL A 143 8.42 -1.66 9.31
CA VAL A 143 8.96 -2.97 9.69
C VAL A 143 9.90 -3.51 8.62
N THR A 144 9.49 -3.45 7.36
CA THR A 144 10.30 -3.94 6.24
C THR A 144 11.57 -3.11 6.03
N ALA A 145 11.52 -1.81 6.33
CA ALA A 145 12.69 -0.94 6.32
C ALA A 145 13.64 -1.18 7.50
N GLY A 146 13.20 -1.89 8.55
CA GLY A 146 13.95 -2.11 9.77
C GLY A 146 13.83 -0.97 10.80
N GLY A 147 12.82 -0.11 10.67
CA GLY A 147 12.50 0.95 11.65
C GLY A 147 12.44 2.34 11.07
N LEU A 148 11.91 3.29 11.85
CA LEU A 148 11.76 4.69 11.43
C LEU A 148 13.11 5.33 11.10
N GLY A 149 14.16 5.02 11.87
CA GLY A 149 15.50 5.57 11.65
C GLY A 149 16.13 5.10 10.34
N PHE A 150 15.92 3.85 9.94
CA PHE A 150 16.37 3.33 8.65
C PHE A 150 15.53 3.88 7.51
N LEU A 151 14.21 3.92 7.69
CA LEU A 151 13.27 4.47 6.71
C LEU A 151 13.56 5.95 6.38
N ALA A 152 13.87 6.76 7.39
CA ALA A 152 14.24 8.18 7.24
C ALA A 152 15.50 8.39 6.39
N LYS A 153 16.44 7.45 6.44
CA LYS A 153 17.71 7.47 5.69
C LYS A 153 17.55 6.85 4.30
N MET A 154 16.66 5.87 4.14
CA MET A 154 16.43 5.13 2.90
C MET A 154 16.08 6.06 1.71
N PRO A 155 16.68 5.86 0.53
CA PRO A 155 16.33 6.64 -0.65
C PRO A 155 14.91 6.29 -1.15
N SER A 156 14.23 7.26 -1.75
CA SER A 156 12.81 7.14 -2.13
C SER A 156 12.56 6.04 -3.15
N CYS A 157 13.51 5.74 -4.04
CA CYS A 157 13.41 4.61 -4.97
C CYS A 157 13.41 3.26 -4.26
N ASN A 158 14.13 3.13 -3.13
CA ASN A 158 14.14 1.88 -2.36
C ASN A 158 12.87 1.77 -1.52
N ILE A 159 12.38 2.88 -0.95
CA ILE A 159 11.09 2.92 -0.24
C ILE A 159 9.96 2.53 -1.19
N GLN A 160 10.02 3.02 -2.43
CA GLN A 160 9.07 2.62 -3.46
C GLN A 160 9.04 1.11 -3.61
N LEU A 161 10.20 0.43 -3.56
CA LEU A 161 10.36 -1.00 -3.78
C LEU A 161 10.05 -1.89 -2.55
N LEU A 162 9.65 -1.32 -1.41
CA LEU A 162 9.34 -2.12 -0.23
C LEU A 162 8.06 -2.95 -0.43
N GLY A 163 8.13 -4.24 -0.12
CA GLY A 163 7.05 -5.20 -0.33
C GLY A 163 6.91 -5.68 -1.78
N PHE A 164 7.85 -5.34 -2.66
CA PHE A 164 7.85 -5.90 -4.02
C PHE A 164 8.16 -7.39 -3.98
N GLN A 165 7.29 -8.18 -4.60
CA GLN A 165 7.57 -9.56 -4.95
C GLN A 165 7.68 -9.62 -6.47
N ASN A 166 8.84 -10.06 -6.97
CA ASN A 166 9.01 -10.29 -8.40
C ASN A 166 8.20 -11.52 -8.78
N ILE A 167 7.06 -11.31 -9.44
CA ILE A 167 6.33 -12.40 -10.09
C ILE A 167 6.94 -12.53 -11.49
N PHE A 168 7.90 -13.43 -11.63
CA PHE A 168 8.39 -13.85 -12.94
C PHE A 168 7.36 -14.83 -13.51
N LEU A 169 6.61 -14.39 -14.52
CA LEU A 169 5.72 -15.25 -15.29
C LEU A 169 6.50 -15.77 -16.50
N ASP A 170 6.52 -17.08 -16.70
CA ASP A 170 7.07 -17.67 -17.92
C ASP A 170 6.21 -17.23 -19.12
N GLY A 171 6.83 -16.53 -20.08
CA GLY A 171 6.20 -16.12 -21.33
C GLY A 171 5.40 -14.81 -21.31
N LEU A 172 5.27 -14.12 -20.16
CA LEU A 172 4.65 -12.79 -20.08
C LEU A 172 5.64 -11.72 -19.60
N PRO A 173 5.49 -10.44 -20.05
CA PRO A 173 6.33 -9.36 -19.55
C PRO A 173 6.08 -9.16 -18.05
N ALA A 174 7.16 -9.07 -17.27
CA ALA A 174 7.08 -8.87 -15.82
C ALA A 174 6.17 -7.68 -15.46
N LYS A 175 5.02 -7.96 -14.83
CA LYS A 175 4.13 -6.94 -14.26
C LYS A 175 4.76 -6.42 -12.97
N PHE A 176 5.07 -5.13 -12.96
CA PHE A 176 5.56 -4.45 -11.75
C PHE A 176 4.40 -4.22 -10.77
N THR A 177 4.31 -5.00 -9.69
CA THR A 177 3.44 -4.73 -8.55
C THR A 177 4.10 -3.68 -7.65
N LEU A 178 3.38 -2.61 -7.32
CA LEU A 178 3.92 -1.44 -6.62
C LEU A 178 3.98 -1.64 -5.08
N GLY A 179 4.51 -2.78 -4.62
CA GLY A 179 4.81 -3.04 -3.19
C GLY A 179 3.70 -2.67 -2.21
N TYR A 180 4.08 -2.33 -0.96
CA TYR A 180 3.10 -1.92 0.05
C TYR A 180 2.46 -0.56 -0.25
N LEU A 181 3.13 0.33 -0.97
CA LEU A 181 2.57 1.65 -1.29
C LEU A 181 1.32 1.56 -2.17
N GLN A 182 1.19 0.53 -2.99
CA GLN A 182 -0.02 0.27 -3.79
C GLN A 182 -1.26 0.06 -2.92
N GLU A 183 -1.07 -0.40 -1.69
CA GLU A 183 -2.15 -0.57 -0.71
C GLU A 183 -2.60 0.77 -0.12
N SER A 184 -1.89 1.88 -0.33
CA SER A 184 -2.32 3.19 0.17
C SER A 184 -3.53 3.72 -0.62
N GLU A 185 -4.55 4.19 0.09
CA GLU A 185 -5.78 4.78 -0.47
C GLU A 185 -5.49 5.83 -1.57
N ILE A 186 -4.41 6.61 -1.41
CA ILE A 186 -3.96 7.60 -2.39
C ILE A 186 -3.74 6.94 -3.75
N LEU A 187 -2.93 5.88 -3.82
CA LEU A 187 -2.60 5.24 -5.09
C LEU A 187 -3.78 4.44 -5.67
N GLN A 188 -4.70 3.98 -4.81
CA GLN A 188 -5.91 3.28 -5.22
C GLN A 188 -6.92 4.20 -5.92
N THR A 189 -6.91 5.47 -5.57
CA THR A 189 -7.84 6.47 -6.11
C THR A 189 -7.54 6.79 -7.59
N PHE A 190 -6.29 6.62 -8.03
CA PHE A 190 -5.86 7.00 -9.39
C PHE A 190 -5.75 5.80 -10.35
N PRO A 191 -5.99 6.00 -11.66
CA PRO A 191 -5.81 4.96 -12.67
C PRO A 191 -4.38 4.41 -12.74
N SER A 192 -4.24 3.14 -13.13
CA SER A 192 -2.96 2.42 -13.25
C SER A 192 -1.90 3.14 -14.09
N ALA A 193 -2.32 3.90 -15.10
CA ALA A 193 -1.44 4.71 -15.95
C ALA A 193 -0.66 5.80 -15.17
N VAL A 194 -1.23 6.32 -14.08
CA VAL A 194 -0.63 7.36 -13.24
C VAL A 194 0.11 6.75 -12.04
N THR A 195 -0.31 5.57 -11.60
CA THR A 195 0.13 4.94 -10.34
C THR A 195 1.64 4.71 -10.27
N ARG A 196 2.30 4.36 -11.38
CA ARG A 196 3.76 4.10 -11.40
C ARG A 196 4.58 5.35 -11.06
N GLY A 197 4.25 6.48 -11.67
CA GLY A 197 4.88 7.77 -11.36
C GLY A 197 4.46 8.30 -9.99
N ALA A 198 3.20 8.05 -9.62
CA ALA A 198 2.66 8.43 -8.33
C ALA A 198 3.35 7.74 -7.14
N ALA A 199 3.69 6.46 -7.29
CA ALA A 199 4.35 5.68 -6.24
C ALA A 199 5.70 6.27 -5.82
N LEU A 200 6.51 6.77 -6.77
CA LEU A 200 7.78 7.41 -6.44
C LEU A 200 7.57 8.75 -5.71
N VAL A 201 6.56 9.53 -6.14
CA VAL A 201 6.19 10.78 -5.46
C VAL A 201 5.74 10.50 -4.03
N LEU A 202 4.90 9.48 -3.84
CA LEU A 202 4.45 9.08 -2.53
C LEU A 202 5.61 8.61 -1.66
N ALA A 203 6.48 7.74 -2.17
CA ALA A 203 7.66 7.24 -1.47
C ALA A 203 8.61 8.37 -1.00
N ALA A 204 8.77 9.43 -1.80
CA ALA A 204 9.55 10.60 -1.41
C ALA A 204 8.92 11.37 -0.23
N ASN A 205 7.59 11.46 -0.21
CA ASN A 205 6.88 12.07 0.91
C ASN A 205 6.84 11.16 2.14
N CYS A 206 6.78 9.83 1.98
CA CYS A 206 6.93 8.87 3.08
C CYS A 206 8.28 9.01 3.76
N ARG A 207 9.37 9.14 2.98
CA ARG A 207 10.71 9.43 3.53
C ARG A 207 10.72 10.69 4.38
N THR A 208 10.03 11.73 3.90
CA THR A 208 9.96 13.02 4.58
C THR A 208 9.16 12.90 5.87
N ALA A 209 7.96 12.31 5.83
CA ALA A 209 7.14 12.02 7.00
C ALA A 209 7.90 11.19 8.04
N ALA A 210 8.59 10.12 7.61
CA ALA A 210 9.39 9.27 8.50
C ALA A 210 10.53 10.04 9.19
N ARG A 211 11.09 11.09 8.58
CA ARG A 211 12.08 11.96 9.23
C ARG A 211 11.45 12.82 10.33
N PHE A 212 10.27 13.38 10.08
CA PHE A 212 9.54 14.16 11.08
C PHE A 212 9.17 13.29 12.28
N ASP A 213 8.72 12.05 12.02
CA ASP A 213 8.39 11.07 13.05
C ASP A 213 9.63 10.61 13.82
N PHE A 214 10.73 10.26 13.14
CA PHE A 214 11.98 9.85 13.79
C PHE A 214 12.62 10.97 14.64
N MET A 215 12.46 12.23 14.23
CA MET A 215 12.95 13.38 14.99
C MET A 215 11.94 13.89 16.02
N GLU A 216 10.73 13.29 16.09
CA GLU A 216 9.62 13.69 16.98
C GLU A 216 9.26 15.18 16.90
N THR A 217 9.45 15.79 15.73
CA THR A 217 9.28 17.24 15.53
C THR A 217 7.83 17.69 15.38
N ASP A 218 6.94 16.80 14.96
CA ASP A 218 5.50 17.06 14.84
C ASP A 218 4.67 15.85 15.29
N PRO A 219 4.43 15.70 16.60
CA PRO A 219 3.63 14.59 17.14
C PRO A 219 2.14 14.70 16.81
N SER A 220 1.67 15.83 16.28
CA SER A 220 0.25 16.05 15.95
C SER A 220 -0.17 15.40 14.63
N GLY A 221 0.79 14.96 13.81
CA GLY A 221 0.54 14.42 12.47
C GLY A 221 0.15 15.49 11.44
N SER A 222 0.27 16.79 11.76
CA SER A 222 -0.15 17.88 10.88
C SER A 222 0.67 17.93 9.59
N THR A 223 1.96 17.65 9.69
CA THR A 223 2.90 17.59 8.56
C THR A 223 2.52 16.44 7.63
N GLY A 224 2.19 15.26 8.18
CA GLY A 224 1.69 14.12 7.40
C GLY A 224 0.44 14.46 6.58
N LYS A 225 -0.54 15.14 7.20
CA LYS A 225 -1.76 15.62 6.51
C LYS A 225 -1.44 16.61 5.40
N HIS A 226 -0.54 17.56 5.66
CA HIS A 226 -0.10 18.51 4.64
C HIS A 226 0.61 17.82 3.47
N LEU A 227 1.52 16.89 3.75
CA LEU A 227 2.20 16.10 2.72
C LEU A 227 1.20 15.30 1.88
N ARG A 228 0.16 14.75 2.51
CA ARG A 228 -0.92 14.05 1.80
C ARG A 228 -1.65 14.95 0.82
N GLU A 229 -2.02 16.15 1.22
CA GLU A 229 -2.64 17.14 0.33
C GLU A 229 -1.72 17.52 -0.84
N VAL A 230 -0.43 17.73 -0.57
CA VAL A 230 0.57 18.05 -1.60
C VAL A 230 0.68 16.92 -2.61
N VAL A 231 0.73 15.66 -2.16
CA VAL A 231 0.76 14.49 -3.04
C VAL A 231 -0.51 14.43 -3.88
N LEU A 232 -1.70 14.48 -3.27
CA LEU A 232 -2.98 14.42 -3.99
C LEU A 232 -3.10 15.51 -5.05
N ASN A 233 -2.70 16.74 -4.73
CA ASN A 233 -2.71 17.85 -5.68
C ASN A 233 -1.74 17.62 -6.86
N LYS A 234 -0.56 17.06 -6.60
CA LYS A 234 0.41 16.73 -7.64
C LYS A 234 -0.09 15.61 -8.54
N LEU A 235 -0.71 14.57 -7.97
CA LEU A 235 -1.26 13.44 -8.72
C LEU A 235 -2.45 13.85 -9.58
N ARG A 236 -3.39 14.64 -9.06
CA ARG A 236 -4.51 15.20 -9.85
C ARG A 236 -4.03 16.02 -11.06
N ARG A 237 -2.99 16.83 -10.88
CA ARG A 237 -2.37 17.58 -11.99
C ARG A 237 -1.73 16.65 -13.03
N TYR A 238 -1.12 15.56 -12.58
CA TYR A 238 -0.48 14.58 -13.45
C TYR A 238 -1.51 13.79 -14.26
N GLU A 239 -2.59 13.37 -13.60
CA GLU A 239 -3.75 12.72 -14.21
C GLU A 239 -4.37 13.60 -15.31
N LYS A 240 -4.68 14.88 -15.02
CA LYS A 240 -5.23 15.82 -16.01
C LYS A 240 -4.34 15.97 -17.24
N ARG A 241 -3.01 15.86 -17.09
CA ARG A 241 -2.05 15.96 -18.19
C ARG A 241 -1.94 14.68 -19.02
N LEU A 242 -2.06 13.52 -18.40
CA LEU A 242 -1.98 12.20 -19.05
C LEU A 242 -3.28 11.79 -19.72
N LEU A 243 -4.42 12.24 -19.20
CA LEU A 243 -5.76 11.96 -19.74
C LEU A 243 -6.46 13.27 -20.12
N PRO A 244 -5.97 14.00 -21.14
CA PRO A 244 -6.65 15.20 -21.65
C PRO A 244 -7.94 14.77 -22.37
N GLY A 245 -9.06 14.63 -21.64
CA GLY A 245 -10.33 14.22 -22.25
C GLY A 245 -11.56 14.03 -21.34
N LEU A 246 -11.44 14.10 -20.02
CA LEU A 246 -12.59 13.89 -19.11
C LEU A 246 -13.00 15.11 -18.26
N GLY A 247 -12.44 16.29 -18.52
CA GLY A 247 -12.79 17.50 -17.75
C GLY A 247 -12.54 18.78 -18.52
N GLU A 248 -13.65 19.32 -19.05
CA GLU A 248 -13.90 20.73 -19.38
C GLU A 248 -12.93 21.45 -20.36
N LEU A 249 -13.50 21.79 -21.52
CA LEU A 249 -13.09 22.94 -22.32
C LEU A 249 -13.23 24.21 -21.47
N ASP A 250 -12.18 24.60 -20.76
CA ASP A 250 -12.08 25.95 -20.21
C ASP A 250 -11.87 26.93 -21.38
N GLN A 251 -12.97 27.50 -21.85
CA GLN A 251 -12.99 28.67 -22.71
C GLN A 251 -12.76 29.93 -21.87
N SER A 252 -11.56 30.15 -21.35
CA SER A 252 -11.16 31.50 -20.92
C SER A 252 -9.65 31.67 -20.79
N THR A 253 -8.98 31.96 -21.89
CA THR A 253 -7.98 33.05 -21.96
C THR A 253 -7.67 33.33 -23.44
N PRO A 254 -7.69 34.60 -23.89
CA PRO A 254 -7.30 34.91 -25.26
C PRO A 254 -5.79 34.75 -25.44
N PRO A 255 -5.29 34.37 -26.63
CA PRO A 255 -3.86 34.29 -26.88
C PRO A 255 -3.28 35.70 -26.88
N GLU A 256 -2.35 35.98 -25.97
CA GLU A 256 -1.51 37.17 -26.07
C GLU A 256 -0.65 37.05 -27.34
N SER A 257 -1.00 37.88 -28.33
CA SER A 257 -0.20 38.13 -29.52
C SER A 257 1.06 38.92 -29.12
N GLY A 258 2.21 38.26 -29.13
CA GLY A 258 3.50 38.88 -28.90
C GLY A 258 4.62 38.13 -29.60
N GLU A 259 4.70 38.23 -30.92
CA GLU A 259 5.98 38.03 -31.62
C GLU A 259 6.95 39.13 -31.16
N LYS A 260 8.12 38.75 -30.63
CA LYS A 260 9.42 39.14 -31.21
C LYS A 260 10.52 38.11 -30.93
N GLN A 261 11.26 37.86 -32.00
CA GLN A 261 12.36 36.93 -32.22
C GLN A 261 13.60 37.19 -31.34
N GLY A 262 14.40 36.14 -31.12
CA GLY A 262 15.70 36.25 -30.45
C GLY A 262 16.58 35.00 -30.43
N ARG A 263 16.73 34.32 -31.57
CA ARG A 263 17.98 33.65 -32.03
C ARG A 263 18.72 32.71 -31.06
N PHE A 264 18.63 31.39 -31.29
CA PHE A 264 19.81 30.52 -31.40
C PHE A 264 19.54 29.35 -32.35
N SER A 265 20.25 29.37 -33.47
CA SER A 265 20.36 28.29 -34.45
C SER A 265 21.28 27.20 -33.93
N GLY A 266 20.84 25.94 -33.99
CA GLY A 266 21.68 24.78 -33.68
C GLY A 266 20.89 23.48 -33.84
N VAL A 267 21.15 22.77 -34.93
CA VAL A 267 20.49 21.56 -35.41
C VAL A 267 20.73 20.38 -34.45
N GLY A 268 19.69 19.59 -34.15
CA GLY A 268 19.83 18.30 -33.46
C GLY A 268 18.52 17.75 -32.90
N LEU A 269 17.77 17.05 -33.75
CA LEU A 269 16.60 16.20 -33.50
C LEU A 269 16.35 15.77 -32.03
N VAL A 270 15.35 16.36 -31.38
CA VAL A 270 14.73 15.79 -30.17
C VAL A 270 13.72 14.75 -30.64
N ALA A 271 14.11 13.47 -30.60
CA ALA A 271 13.19 12.35 -30.81
C ALA A 271 12.10 12.38 -29.73
N LYS A 272 10.86 12.11 -30.12
CA LYS A 272 9.73 12.10 -29.17
C LYS A 272 9.84 10.87 -28.24
N PRO A 273 9.44 10.97 -26.96
CA PRO A 273 9.65 9.92 -25.95
C PRO A 273 9.05 8.53 -26.20
N TRP A 274 8.34 8.29 -27.31
CA TRP A 274 7.77 6.99 -27.68
C TRP A 274 8.52 6.27 -28.81
N GLU A 275 9.62 6.84 -29.33
CA GLU A 275 10.42 6.23 -30.40
C GLU A 275 11.60 5.35 -29.90
N ILE A 276 11.74 5.13 -28.59
CA ILE A 276 12.78 4.26 -28.02
C ILE A 276 12.12 3.02 -27.40
N ALA A 277 11.63 2.14 -28.27
CA ALA A 277 11.26 0.77 -27.91
C ALA A 277 11.34 -0.15 -29.14
N LYS A 278 12.56 -0.44 -29.57
CA LYS A 278 12.93 -1.70 -30.23
C LYS A 278 14.31 -2.11 -29.72
N TRP A 279 14.49 -3.43 -29.62
CA TRP A 279 15.56 -4.19 -28.97
C TRP A 279 15.29 -4.51 -27.50
#